data_AF-A0A0C9XE86-F1
#
_entry.id   AF-A0A0C9XE86-F1
#
_cell.length_a   1.000
_cell.length_b   1.000
_cell.length_c   1.000
_cell.angle_alpha   90.00
_cell.angle_beta   90.00
_cell.angle_gamma   90.00
#
_symmetry.space_group_name_H-M   'P 1'
#
loop_
_entity.id
_entity.type
_entity.pdbx_description
1 polymer ?
#
loop_
_entity_poly.entity_id
_entity_poly.type
_entity_poly.pdbx_seq_one_letter_code
_entity_poly.pdbx_strand_id
1 'polypeptide(L)'
;MLHKGTVYLPLEKLDKCSLCNKRQSGLLLCSACGERIYCSKECQQTDWKTHKVFCGRYILYIRFPTPHSRSSALGKTNRIDLNVFYPLIACLSEINHLDEQKPIHNALWHKIINSPNPDSDEIVECPDGTPGRLILLGEEISLDDGLNGTEK
;
A
#
# COMPACT_ATOMS: atom_id res chain seq x y z
N MET A 1 21.59 14.44 -15.08
CA MET A 1 21.27 15.22 -13.85
C MET A 1 20.08 14.55 -13.17
N LEU A 2 20.29 13.88 -12.03
CA LEU A 2 19.21 13.24 -11.27
C LEU A 2 18.37 14.33 -10.59
N HIS A 3 17.11 14.47 -10.99
CA HIS A 3 16.17 15.38 -10.35
C HIS A 3 15.72 14.73 -9.03
N LYS A 4 16.23 15.23 -7.91
CA LYS A 4 15.78 14.79 -6.58
C LYS A 4 14.40 15.40 -6.29
N GLY A 5 13.34 14.62 -6.57
CA GLY A 5 11.98 14.92 -6.10
C GLY A 5 11.79 14.43 -4.68
N THR A 6 11.01 15.15 -3.86
CA THR A 6 10.56 14.66 -2.55
C THR A 6 9.24 13.91 -2.74
N VAL A 7 9.19 12.66 -2.30
CA VAL A 7 7.95 11.85 -2.29
C VAL A 7 7.39 11.88 -0.87
N TYR A 8 6.12 12.28 -0.75
CA TYR A 8 5.39 12.24 0.52
C TYR A 8 4.47 11.02 0.52
N LEU A 9 4.62 10.17 1.54
CA LEU A 9 3.75 9.02 1.74
C LEU A 9 2.40 9.47 2.36
N PRO A 10 1.30 8.74 2.12
CA PRO A 10 0.03 8.98 2.78
C PRO A 10 0.17 8.92 4.30
N LEU A 11 -0.69 9.66 5.02
CA LEU A 11 -0.75 9.58 6.49
C LEU A 11 -1.20 8.18 6.91
N GLU A 12 -0.43 7.52 7.79
CA GLU A 12 -0.77 6.19 8.33
C GLU A 12 -2.07 6.19 9.13
N LYS A 13 -2.39 7.31 9.79
CA LYS A 13 -3.57 7.47 10.62
C LYS A 13 -4.21 8.84 10.40
N LEU A 14 -5.54 8.84 10.41
CA LEU A 14 -6.33 10.05 10.42
C LEU A 14 -6.65 10.38 11.89
N ASP A 15 -6.15 11.50 12.39
CA ASP A 15 -6.27 11.84 13.81
C ASP A 15 -7.45 12.76 14.13
N LYS A 16 -7.57 13.88 13.40
CA LYS A 16 -8.50 14.96 13.75
C LYS A 16 -9.02 15.70 12.52
N CYS A 17 -10.23 16.22 12.64
CA CYS A 17 -10.81 17.11 11.64
C CYS A 17 -10.05 18.44 11.57
N SER A 18 -9.70 18.89 10.36
CA SER A 18 -8.99 20.16 10.14
C SER A 18 -9.85 21.41 10.39
N LEU A 19 -11.18 21.27 10.41
CA LEU A 19 -12.09 22.39 10.68
C LEU A 19 -12.47 22.48 12.16
N CYS A 20 -13.04 21.41 12.72
CA CYS A 20 -13.59 21.43 14.09
C CYS A 20 -12.64 20.83 15.15
N ASN A 21 -11.47 20.31 14.75
CA ASN A 21 -10.47 19.68 15.62
C ASN A 21 -10.95 18.46 16.43
N LYS A 22 -12.16 17.95 16.17
CA LYS A 22 -12.66 16.73 16.82
C LYS A 22 -11.91 15.50 16.32
N ARG A 23 -11.62 14.58 17.24
CA ARG A 23 -11.11 13.23 16.98
C ARG A 23 -12.29 12.27 17.02
N GLN A 24 -12.46 11.48 15.98
CA GLN A 24 -13.49 10.45 15.90
C GLN A 24 -13.05 9.35 14.93
N SER A 25 -13.71 8.20 14.96
CA SER A 25 -13.55 7.15 13.96
C SER A 25 -14.19 7.56 12.62
N GLY A 26 -13.71 6.99 11.51
CA GLY A 26 -14.30 7.23 10.18
C GLY A 26 -14.05 8.62 9.62
N LEU A 27 -12.88 9.21 9.89
CA LEU A 27 -12.47 10.45 9.27
C LEU A 27 -12.32 10.29 7.75
N LEU A 28 -12.61 11.37 7.04
CA LEU A 28 -12.61 11.44 5.58
C LEU A 28 -11.45 12.32 5.10
N LEU A 29 -10.82 11.92 4.01
CA LEU A 29 -9.87 12.78 3.29
C LEU A 29 -10.58 13.57 2.20
N CYS A 30 -10.03 14.75 1.90
CA CYS A 30 -10.41 15.47 0.69
C CYS A 30 -10.15 14.60 -0.54
N SER A 31 -11.18 14.21 -1.29
CA SER A 31 -11.01 13.39 -2.51
C SER A 31 -10.15 14.06 -3.57
N ALA A 32 -10.17 15.39 -3.63
CA ALA A 32 -9.44 16.16 -4.63
C ALA A 32 -7.92 16.19 -4.40
N CYS A 33 -7.45 16.40 -3.16
CA CYS A 33 -6.01 16.45 -2.86
C CYS A 33 -5.49 15.29 -2.01
N GLY A 34 -6.31 14.70 -1.15
CA GLY A 34 -5.89 13.65 -0.21
C GLY A 34 -5.12 14.15 1.01
N GLU A 35 -5.05 15.48 1.23
CA GLU A 35 -4.21 16.07 2.28
C GLU A 35 -4.99 16.52 3.53
N ARG A 36 -6.23 17.03 3.34
CA ARG A 36 -7.03 17.58 4.44
C ARG A 36 -8.02 16.55 4.99
N ILE A 37 -8.13 16.49 6.32
CA ILE A 37 -8.92 15.50 7.06
C ILE A 37 -10.20 16.14 7.60
N TYR A 38 -11.33 15.47 7.49
CA TYR A 38 -12.63 15.94 7.93
C TYR A 38 -13.38 14.87 8.70
N CYS A 39 -14.18 15.27 9.69
CA CYS A 39 -15.11 14.37 10.37
C CYS A 39 -16.39 14.10 9.57
N SER A 40 -16.77 14.99 8.65
CA SER A 40 -17.99 14.86 7.88
C SER A 40 -17.93 15.66 6.58
N LYS A 41 -18.88 15.39 5.67
CA LYS A 41 -19.07 16.17 4.44
C LYS A 41 -19.45 17.62 4.73
N GLU A 42 -20.18 17.89 5.82
CA GLU A 42 -20.50 19.27 6.20
C GLU A 42 -19.22 20.05 6.53
N CYS A 43 -18.33 19.47 7.33
CA CYS A 43 -17.05 20.11 7.67
C CYS A 43 -16.20 20.36 6.41
N GLN A 44 -16.19 19.43 5.45
CA GLN A 44 -15.51 19.64 4.19
C GLN A 44 -16.11 20.81 3.39
N GLN A 45 -17.44 20.90 3.30
CA GLN A 45 -18.11 21.95 2.53
C GLN A 45 -17.95 23.34 3.14
N THR A 46 -18.01 23.45 4.47
CA THR A 46 -17.77 24.72 5.18
C THR A 46 -16.35 25.21 4.94
N ASP A 47 -15.38 24.30 5.03
CA ASP A 47 -13.97 24.60 4.84
C ASP A 47 -13.59 24.76 3.36
N TRP A 48 -14.42 24.29 2.43
CA TRP A 48 -14.13 24.34 0.99
C TRP A 48 -13.84 25.75 0.48
N LYS A 49 -14.51 26.76 1.04
CA LYS A 49 -14.33 28.18 0.66
C LYS A 49 -12.88 28.65 0.86
N THR A 50 -12.22 28.19 1.91
CA THR A 50 -10.81 28.52 2.20
C THR A 50 -9.88 27.48 1.59
N HIS A 51 -10.26 26.19 1.67
CA HIS A 51 -9.46 25.07 1.18
C HIS A 51 -9.17 25.14 -0.31
N LYS A 52 -10.17 25.48 -1.13
CA LYS A 52 -10.12 25.41 -2.60
C LYS A 52 -8.92 26.15 -3.19
N VAL A 53 -8.49 27.24 -2.54
CA VAL A 53 -7.35 28.06 -2.99
C VAL A 53 -6.03 27.28 -2.94
N PHE A 54 -5.89 26.36 -1.98
CA PHE A 54 -4.65 25.60 -1.75
C PHE A 54 -4.83 24.09 -1.92
N CYS A 55 -6.01 23.62 -2.29
CA CYS A 55 -6.30 22.19 -2.47
C CYS A 55 -5.41 21.58 -3.54
N GLY A 56 -4.55 20.62 -3.15
CA GLY A 56 -3.64 19.89 -4.05
C GLY A 56 -2.53 20.78 -4.59
N ARG A 57 -2.22 21.86 -3.87
CA ARG A 57 -1.21 22.85 -4.24
C ARG A 57 -0.15 22.91 -3.16
N TYR A 58 1.11 22.82 -3.56
CA TYR A 58 2.23 23.04 -2.66
C TYR A 58 2.96 24.33 -3.01
N ILE A 59 3.50 24.98 -1.98
CA ILE A 59 4.31 26.20 -2.16
C ILE A 59 5.69 25.77 -2.65
N LEU A 60 6.04 26.15 -3.88
CA LEU A 60 7.43 26.15 -4.31
C LEU A 60 8.11 27.38 -3.73
N TYR A 61 8.98 27.19 -2.74
CA TYR A 61 9.89 28.23 -2.30
C TYR A 61 11.01 28.38 -3.33
N ILE A 62 10.75 29.12 -4.40
CA ILE A 62 11.80 29.56 -5.32
C ILE A 62 12.62 30.60 -4.56
N ARG A 63 13.89 30.28 -4.26
CA ARG A 63 14.88 31.27 -3.81
C ARG A 63 15.14 32.23 -4.98
N PHE A 64 14.36 33.31 -5.07
CA PHE A 64 14.76 34.45 -5.89
C PHE A 64 15.90 35.18 -5.18
N PRO A 65 16.91 35.70 -5.91
CA PRO A 65 18.02 36.44 -5.32
C PRO A 65 17.65 37.84 -4.79
N THR A 66 16.36 38.22 -4.76
CA THR A 66 15.91 39.54 -4.30
C THR A 66 15.01 39.44 -3.05
N PRO A 67 15.28 40.24 -2.00
CA PRO A 67 14.60 40.14 -0.70
C PRO A 67 13.17 40.70 -0.67
N HIS A 68 12.61 41.16 -1.79
CA HIS A 68 11.30 41.87 -1.83
C HIS A 68 10.25 41.24 -2.76
N SER A 69 10.54 40.11 -3.41
CA SER A 69 9.58 39.45 -4.29
C SER A 69 9.50 37.94 -4.00
N ARG A 70 8.71 37.57 -2.99
CA ARG A 70 8.30 36.18 -2.78
C ARG A 70 7.14 35.85 -3.72
N SER A 71 7.41 35.54 -4.99
CA SER A 71 6.39 34.90 -5.83
C SER A 71 6.35 33.41 -5.51
N SER A 72 5.39 33.01 -4.67
CA SER A 72 5.06 31.60 -4.47
C SER A 72 4.45 31.06 -5.76
N ALA A 73 5.25 30.39 -6.59
CA ALA A 73 4.70 29.59 -7.68
C ALA A 73 3.91 28.42 -7.07
N LEU A 74 2.68 28.25 -7.54
CA LEU A 74 1.72 27.31 -7.00
C LEU A 74 1.82 26.01 -7.81
N GLY A 75 2.65 25.08 -7.34
CA GLY A 75 2.78 23.75 -7.95
C GLY A 75 1.58 22.87 -7.58
N LYS A 76 1.21 21.93 -8.44
CA LYS A 76 0.22 20.89 -8.12
C LYS A 76 0.90 19.64 -7.57
N THR A 77 0.28 18.98 -6.60
CA THR A 77 0.72 17.67 -6.13
C THR A 77 0.48 16.62 -7.21
N ASN A 78 1.53 15.93 -7.64
CA ASN A 78 1.41 14.81 -8.55
C ASN A 78 0.94 13.57 -7.78
N ARG A 79 0.02 12.83 -8.38
CA ARG A 79 -0.41 11.51 -7.88
C ARG A 79 0.29 10.45 -8.71
N ILE A 80 0.89 9.48 -8.03
CA ILE A 80 1.49 8.32 -8.66
C ILE A 80 0.44 7.22 -8.63
N ASP A 81 0.01 6.77 -9.80
CA ASP A 81 -0.86 5.59 -9.89
C ASP A 81 -0.01 4.34 -9.66
N LEU A 82 -0.22 3.69 -8.51
CA LEU A 82 0.47 2.47 -8.14
C LEU A 82 0.19 1.32 -9.12
N ASN A 83 -0.95 1.33 -9.81
CA ASN A 83 -1.28 0.27 -10.76
C ASN A 83 -0.29 0.19 -11.92
N VAL A 84 0.32 1.33 -12.29
CA VAL A 84 1.35 1.40 -13.34
C VAL A 84 2.62 0.66 -12.93
N PHE A 85 2.84 0.46 -11.63
CA PHE A 85 4.00 -0.25 -11.10
C PHE A 85 3.75 -1.75 -10.93
N TYR A 86 2.51 -2.24 -11.06
CA TYR A 86 2.24 -3.66 -10.91
C TYR A 86 3.05 -4.57 -11.84
N PRO A 87 3.26 -4.24 -13.13
CA PRO A 87 4.15 -5.05 -13.97
C PRO A 87 5.57 -5.14 -13.41
N LEU A 88 6.12 -4.02 -12.91
CA LEU A 88 7.43 -4.00 -12.29
C LEU A 88 7.46 -4.84 -11.00
N ILE A 89 6.46 -4.67 -10.13
CA ILE A 89 6.36 -5.42 -8.86
C ILE A 89 6.20 -6.92 -9.13
N ALA A 90 5.38 -7.30 -10.12
CA ALA A 90 5.22 -8.69 -10.54
C ALA A 90 6.53 -9.28 -11.06
N CYS A 91 7.27 -8.56 -11.92
CA CYS A 91 8.59 -8.99 -12.36
C CYS A 91 9.58 -9.15 -11.19
N LEU A 92 9.60 -8.20 -10.25
CA LEU A 92 10.45 -8.30 -9.06
C LEU A 92 10.08 -9.50 -8.19
N SER A 93 8.79 -9.78 -8.02
CA SER A 93 8.33 -10.99 -7.33
C SER A 93 8.82 -12.24 -8.04
N GLU A 94 8.67 -12.32 -9.36
CA GLU A 94 9.10 -13.47 -10.17
C GLU A 94 10.60 -13.70 -10.12
N ILE A 95 11.41 -12.63 -10.14
CA ILE A 95 12.86 -12.73 -9.99
C ILE A 95 13.23 -13.43 -8.68
N ASN A 96 12.51 -13.18 -7.58
CA ASN A 96 12.72 -13.90 -6.32
C ASN A 96 12.31 -15.37 -6.41
N HIS A 97 11.36 -15.73 -7.29
CA HIS A 97 11.01 -17.13 -7.54
C HIS A 97 12.08 -17.87 -8.36
N LEU A 98 12.84 -17.15 -9.18
CA LEU A 98 13.89 -17.68 -10.06
C LEU A 98 15.30 -17.65 -9.45
N ASP A 99 15.45 -17.20 -8.20
CA ASP A 99 16.75 -17.16 -7.53
C ASP A 99 17.33 -18.58 -7.39
N GLU A 100 18.53 -18.80 -7.94
CA GLU A 100 19.25 -20.08 -7.89
C GLU A 100 19.52 -20.55 -6.45
N GLN A 101 19.63 -19.61 -5.50
CA GLN A 101 19.86 -19.92 -4.08
C GLN A 101 18.57 -20.23 -3.32
N LYS A 102 17.40 -20.09 -3.95
CA LYS A 102 16.12 -20.38 -3.30
C LYS A 102 16.02 -21.88 -3.00
N PRO A 103 15.90 -22.27 -1.72
CA PRO A 103 15.77 -23.67 -1.37
C PRO A 103 14.45 -24.22 -1.92
N ILE A 104 14.49 -25.45 -2.42
CA ILE A 104 13.30 -26.19 -2.83
C ILE A 104 12.42 -26.38 -1.59
N HIS A 105 11.18 -25.94 -1.67
CA HIS A 105 10.26 -26.03 -0.55
C HIS A 105 9.77 -27.47 -0.38
N ASN A 106 9.79 -28.02 0.84
CA ASN A 106 9.39 -29.41 1.12
C ASN A 106 7.98 -29.73 0.62
N ALA A 107 7.05 -28.76 0.62
CA ALA A 107 5.70 -28.96 0.09
C ALA A 107 5.63 -29.37 -1.40
N LEU A 108 6.71 -29.24 -2.17
CA LEU A 108 6.76 -29.73 -3.55
C LEU A 108 6.84 -31.26 -3.65
N TRP A 109 7.27 -31.92 -2.58
CA TRP A 109 7.53 -33.36 -2.55
C TRP A 109 6.61 -34.11 -1.60
N HIS A 110 5.63 -33.45 -0.98
CA HIS A 110 4.77 -34.07 0.02
C HIS A 110 3.29 -33.82 -0.27
N LYS A 111 2.43 -34.79 0.04
CA LYS A 111 0.98 -34.61 -0.06
C LYS A 111 0.50 -33.58 0.95
N ILE A 112 -0.23 -32.56 0.51
CA ILE A 112 -0.92 -31.65 1.44
C ILE A 112 -2.14 -32.40 2.02
N ILE A 113 -2.20 -32.52 3.35
CA ILE A 113 -3.25 -33.30 4.04
C ILE A 113 -4.38 -32.45 4.63
N ASN A 114 -4.25 -31.12 4.61
CA ASN A 114 -5.27 -30.19 5.08
C ASN A 114 -5.66 -29.16 4.01
N SER A 115 -6.76 -28.43 4.20
CA SER A 115 -7.22 -27.45 3.22
C SER A 115 -6.26 -26.25 3.15
N PRO A 116 -5.62 -25.99 1.99
CA PRO A 116 -4.80 -24.79 1.82
C PRO A 116 -5.64 -23.54 1.59
N ASN A 117 -6.97 -23.67 1.40
CA ASN A 117 -7.83 -22.55 1.05
C ASN A 117 -7.88 -21.52 2.19
N PRO A 118 -7.58 -20.24 1.97
CA PRO A 118 -7.59 -19.19 3.00
C PRO A 118 -8.88 -19.10 3.84
N ASP A 119 -10.02 -19.54 3.32
CA ASP A 119 -11.32 -19.45 4.01
C ASP A 119 -11.64 -20.61 4.98
N SER A 120 -10.78 -21.62 5.16
CA SER A 120 -11.07 -22.72 6.11
C SER A 120 -10.74 -22.37 7.57
N ASP A 121 -11.32 -23.06 8.54
CA ASP A 121 -11.49 -22.55 9.91
C ASP A 121 -10.25 -22.56 10.86
N GLU A 122 -9.09 -23.08 10.46
CA GLU A 122 -7.93 -23.23 11.37
C GLU A 122 -6.81 -22.20 11.10
N ILE A 123 -6.76 -21.15 11.94
CA ILE A 123 -5.66 -20.18 12.02
C ILE A 123 -4.90 -20.43 13.33
N VAL A 124 -3.58 -20.58 13.24
CA VAL A 124 -2.66 -20.84 14.36
C VAL A 124 -1.76 -19.62 14.57
N GLU A 125 -1.33 -19.35 15.80
CA GLU A 125 -0.29 -18.35 16.07
C GLU A 125 1.10 -18.95 15.81
N CYS A 126 1.83 -18.36 14.88
CA CYS A 126 3.22 -18.71 14.60
C CYS A 126 4.13 -18.27 15.77
N PRO A 127 5.36 -18.82 15.88
CA PRO A 127 6.30 -18.47 16.95
C PRO A 127 6.67 -16.97 17.05
N ASP A 128 6.49 -16.22 15.97
CA ASP A 128 6.69 -14.77 15.88
C ASP A 128 5.43 -13.96 16.24
N GLY A 129 4.35 -14.63 16.66
CA GLY A 129 3.05 -14.01 16.98
C GLY A 129 2.22 -13.65 15.75
N THR A 130 2.68 -14.00 14.54
CA THR A 130 1.87 -13.77 13.33
C THR A 130 0.79 -14.85 13.22
N PRO A 131 -0.48 -14.49 12.94
CA PRO A 131 -1.51 -15.47 12.65
C PRO A 131 -1.22 -16.09 11.28
N GLY A 132 -1.14 -17.42 11.23
CA GLY A 132 -0.82 -18.17 10.04
C GLY A 132 -1.65 -19.45 9.92
N ARG A 133 -1.84 -19.89 8.69
CA ARG A 133 -2.41 -21.21 8.40
C ARG A 133 -1.27 -22.20 8.29
N LEU A 134 -1.28 -23.23 9.14
CA LEU A 134 -0.29 -24.30 9.04
C LEU A 134 -0.68 -25.22 7.88
N ILE A 135 0.20 -25.40 6.89
CA ILE A 135 0.02 -26.44 5.87
C ILE A 135 0.69 -27.72 6.37
N LEU A 136 -0.11 -28.78 6.52
CA LEU A 136 0.37 -30.07 6.98
C LEU A 136 0.81 -30.91 5.78
N LEU A 137 2.06 -31.38 5.85
CA LEU A 137 2.69 -32.21 4.83
C LEU A 137 2.66 -33.68 5.27
N GLY A 138 2.06 -34.53 4.44
CA GLY A 138 1.97 -35.97 4.63
C GLY A 138 3.12 -36.72 3.97
N GLU A 139 2.83 -37.90 3.41
CA GLU A 139 3.82 -38.76 2.76
C GLU A 139 4.50 -38.08 1.56
N GLU A 140 5.76 -38.46 1.32
CA GLU A 140 6.56 -37.99 0.19
C GLU A 140 6.02 -38.59 -1.12
N ILE A 141 5.96 -37.79 -2.17
CA ILE A 141 5.48 -38.15 -3.50
C ILE A 141 6.64 -37.96 -4.49
N SER A 142 6.79 -38.89 -5.43
CA SER A 142 7.72 -38.71 -6.55
C SER A 142 7.24 -37.57 -7.47
N LEU A 143 8.15 -36.76 -8.03
CA LEU A 143 7.78 -35.66 -8.94
C LEU A 143 7.01 -36.14 -10.18
N ASP A 144 7.26 -37.38 -10.61
CA ASP A 144 6.61 -37.99 -11.77
C ASP A 144 5.12 -38.27 -11.50
N ASP A 145 4.75 -38.56 -10.26
CA ASP A 145 3.35 -38.77 -9.85
C ASP A 145 2.60 -37.45 -9.64
N GLY A 146 3.29 -36.37 -9.24
CA GLY A 146 2.69 -35.07 -8.93
C GLY A 146 2.24 -34.25 -10.15
N LEU A 147 2.89 -34.39 -11.31
CA LEU A 147 2.53 -33.72 -12.57
C LEU A 147 1.40 -34.44 -13.33
N ASN A 148 1.15 -35.71 -13.00
CA ASN A 148 0.07 -36.52 -13.56
C ASN A 148 -1.25 -36.39 -12.79
N GLY A 149 -1.46 -35.26 -12.09
CA GLY A 149 -2.75 -34.84 -11.53
C GLY A 149 -3.80 -34.51 -12.59
N THR A 150 -3.92 -35.34 -13.63
CA THR A 150 -5.13 -35.45 -14.45
C THR A 150 -6.16 -36.27 -13.68
N GLU A 151 -7.25 -35.58 -13.35
CA GLU A 151 -8.62 -36.13 -13.24
C GLU A 151 -8.85 -37.35 -12.33
N LYS A 152 -9.41 -37.09 -11.14
CA LYS A 152 -10.73 -37.62 -10.74
C LYS A 152 -11.29 -36.91 -9.51
#